data_AF-A0A3M2E0U3-F1
#
_entry.id   AF-A0A3M2E0U3-F1
#
_cell.length_a   1.000
_cell.length_b   1.000
_cell.length_c   1.000
_cell.angle_alpha   90.00
_cell.angle_beta   90.00
_cell.angle_gamma   90.00
#
_symmetry.space_group_name_H-M   'P 1'
#
loop_
_entity.id
_entity.type
_entity.pdbx_description
1 polymer ?
#
loop_
_entity_poly.entity_id
_entity_poly.type
_entity_poly.pdbx_seq_one_letter_code
_entity_poly.pdbx_strand_id
1 'polypeptide(L)'
;MFKRLWSKWSTLAAAAALLLALAVVSHVVFAQGEMIPASAALAYRGTLEQDGVPFEGTATVTLRLFATATMEDPLCETQSAVTVSAGRFSLELPDACTDVVRTRPDAWVVATVDAGDGPQLFPPQRLHAVPYAVSAANGVPIGGIVPSFLDPATDPLPPGFEVCDGTPITKGPLAGRNKPDLQGRFLRGVTDGEGVGTTGGADTATTSRESHTHRWGAFAVDASGITYLDAYLQNGTVRRLLENQWVAAGGDYRAFVHTGLPGFQPTVGDLYYTQPEEVGGEQGHAHTVDVRPAYTQVVFLCRVY
;
A
#
# COMPACT_ATOMS: atom_id res chain seq x y z
N MET A 1 -21.36 51.36 -49.84
CA MET A 1 -21.42 49.90 -49.60
C MET A 1 -20.08 49.30 -49.11
N PHE A 2 -18.93 49.82 -49.53
CA PHE A 2 -17.59 49.31 -49.15
C PHE A 2 -17.19 49.44 -47.67
N LYS A 3 -17.66 50.47 -46.94
CA LYS A 3 -17.27 50.67 -45.52
C LYS A 3 -17.82 49.63 -44.53
N ARG A 4 -18.89 48.90 -44.90
CA ARG A 4 -19.48 47.86 -44.02
C ARG A 4 -18.81 46.49 -44.14
N LEU A 5 -18.04 46.24 -45.20
CA LEU A 5 -17.26 45.01 -45.30
C LEU A 5 -15.96 45.11 -44.48
N TRP A 6 -15.29 46.26 -44.45
CA TRP A 6 -13.99 46.36 -43.80
C TRP A 6 -14.05 46.16 -42.28
N SER A 7 -15.12 46.65 -41.64
CA SER A 7 -15.35 46.48 -40.19
C SER A 7 -15.60 45.03 -39.76
N LYS A 8 -16.09 44.16 -40.65
CA LYS A 8 -16.34 42.74 -40.33
C LYS A 8 -15.07 41.89 -40.40
N TRP A 9 -14.08 42.33 -41.16
CA TRP A 9 -12.82 41.60 -41.32
C TRP A 9 -11.85 41.91 -40.18
N SER A 10 -11.89 43.14 -39.64
CA SER A 10 -11.09 43.53 -38.47
C SER A 10 -11.50 42.79 -37.19
N THR A 11 -12.78 42.47 -37.00
CA THR A 11 -13.25 41.72 -35.82
C THR A 11 -12.89 40.24 -35.88
N LEU A 12 -12.88 39.64 -37.08
CA LEU A 12 -12.47 38.24 -37.27
C LEU A 12 -10.96 38.04 -37.05
N ALA A 13 -10.12 38.98 -37.48
CA ALA A 13 -8.68 38.91 -37.28
C ALA A 13 -8.29 39.01 -35.79
N ALA A 14 -8.96 39.86 -35.02
CA ALA A 14 -8.71 40.00 -33.58
C ALA A 14 -9.13 38.75 -32.78
N ALA A 15 -10.25 38.12 -33.14
CA ALA A 15 -10.71 36.90 -32.49
C ALA A 15 -9.80 35.70 -32.78
N ALA A 16 -9.28 35.59 -34.01
CA ALA A 16 -8.33 34.54 -34.38
C ALA A 16 -6.98 34.69 -33.65
N ALA A 17 -6.47 35.92 -33.50
CA ALA A 17 -5.24 36.18 -32.75
C ALA A 17 -5.38 35.86 -31.26
N LEU A 18 -6.54 36.16 -30.66
CA LEU A 18 -6.82 35.84 -29.25
C LEU A 18 -6.92 34.33 -29.01
N LEU A 19 -7.58 33.58 -29.91
CA LEU A 19 -7.65 32.12 -29.84
C LEU A 19 -6.28 31.46 -30.06
N LEU A 20 -5.43 32.00 -30.94
CA LEU A 20 -4.07 31.52 -31.11
C LEU A 20 -3.21 31.79 -29.85
N ALA A 21 -3.35 32.96 -29.22
CA ALA A 21 -2.64 33.28 -27.98
C ALA A 21 -3.08 32.38 -26.81
N LEU A 22 -4.38 32.07 -26.70
CA LEU A 22 -4.91 31.13 -25.70
C LEU A 22 -4.45 29.68 -25.95
N ALA A 23 -4.33 29.26 -27.21
CA ALA A 23 -3.81 27.93 -27.56
C ALA A 23 -2.30 27.80 -27.29
N VAL A 24 -1.52 28.88 -27.46
CA VAL A 24 -0.08 28.88 -27.12
C VAL A 24 0.12 28.87 -25.61
N VAL A 25 -0.73 29.54 -24.83
CA VAL A 25 -0.66 29.52 -23.35
C VAL A 25 -1.02 28.15 -22.77
N SER A 26 -1.91 27.38 -23.41
CA SER A 26 -2.29 26.04 -22.92
C SER A 26 -1.23 24.94 -23.16
N HIS A 27 -0.19 25.21 -23.95
CA HIS A 27 0.84 24.23 -24.30
C HIS A 27 2.19 24.43 -23.56
N VAL A 28 2.27 25.38 -22.61
CA VAL A 28 3.49 25.64 -21.81
C VAL A 28 3.26 25.45 -20.31
N VAL A 29 2.26 24.67 -19.93
CA VAL A 29 2.25 24.03 -18.60
C VAL A 29 2.77 22.61 -18.79
N PHE A 30 4.04 22.50 -19.19
CA PHE A 30 4.81 21.35 -18.76
C PHE A 30 4.91 21.51 -17.26
N ALA A 31 4.15 20.71 -16.53
CA ALA A 31 4.46 20.38 -15.16
C ALA A 31 5.96 20.09 -15.15
N GLN A 32 6.74 21.00 -14.58
CA GLN A 32 8.05 20.68 -14.08
C GLN A 32 7.74 19.63 -13.03
N GLY A 33 7.76 18.35 -13.44
CA GLY A 33 7.80 17.27 -12.48
C GLY A 33 8.99 17.64 -11.61
N GLU A 34 8.71 17.99 -10.35
CA GLU A 34 9.73 18.29 -9.38
C GLU A 34 10.70 17.11 -9.46
N MET A 35 11.87 17.38 -10.04
CA MET A 35 12.97 16.44 -10.05
C MET A 35 13.08 16.00 -8.59
N ILE A 36 12.96 14.69 -8.35
CA ILE A 36 13.24 14.10 -7.04
C ILE A 36 14.50 14.82 -6.55
N PRO A 37 14.43 15.60 -5.45
CA PRO A 37 15.52 16.48 -5.07
C PRO A 37 16.80 15.64 -5.05
N ALA A 38 17.77 16.06 -5.87
CA ALA A 38 19.04 15.35 -6.00
C ALA A 38 19.83 15.34 -4.68
N SER A 39 19.35 16.04 -3.64
CA SER A 39 19.82 15.86 -2.29
C SER A 39 19.28 14.54 -1.74
N ALA A 40 20.15 13.53 -1.77
CA ALA A 40 20.08 12.36 -0.89
C ALA A 40 20.30 12.75 0.60
N ALA A 41 19.84 13.94 1.01
CA ALA A 41 19.99 14.46 2.35
C ALA A 41 19.06 13.67 3.27
N LEU A 42 19.66 12.99 4.24
CA LEU A 42 18.91 12.34 5.27
C LEU A 42 18.15 13.42 6.08
N ALA A 43 16.90 13.17 6.43
CA ALA A 43 16.14 14.06 7.30
C ALA A 43 15.86 13.39 8.65
N TYR A 44 16.05 14.12 9.74
CA TYR A 44 15.56 13.75 11.06
C TYR A 44 14.15 14.30 11.24
N ARG A 45 13.19 13.43 11.56
CA ARG A 45 11.78 13.79 11.72
C ARG A 45 11.29 13.41 13.11
N GLY A 46 10.41 14.23 13.66
CA GLY A 46 9.83 14.00 14.97
C GLY A 46 8.47 14.68 15.13
N THR A 47 7.86 14.42 16.28
CA THR A 47 6.67 15.11 16.75
C THR A 47 6.99 15.91 18.02
N LEU A 48 6.40 17.09 18.15
CA LEU A 48 6.52 17.99 19.28
C LEU A 48 5.13 18.30 19.81
N GLU A 49 4.96 18.17 21.11
CA GLU A 49 3.74 18.51 21.84
C GLU A 49 4.09 19.46 22.98
N GLN A 50 3.17 20.39 23.27
CA GLN A 50 3.24 21.29 24.41
C GLN A 50 1.91 21.17 25.16
N ASP A 51 1.99 20.82 26.45
CA ASP A 51 0.83 20.55 27.31
C ASP A 51 -0.17 19.53 26.74
N GLY A 52 0.34 18.52 26.03
CA GLY A 52 -0.46 17.44 25.43
C GLY A 52 -1.19 17.83 24.14
N VAL A 53 -0.90 19.00 23.57
CA VAL A 53 -1.41 19.45 22.27
C VAL A 53 -0.26 19.51 21.27
N PRO A 54 -0.47 19.12 20.00
CA PRO A 54 0.56 19.28 18.96
C PRO A 54 1.03 20.73 18.84
N PHE A 55 2.34 20.94 18.89
CA PHE A 55 2.93 22.27 18.78
C PHE A 55 2.82 22.83 17.35
N GLU A 56 2.55 24.13 17.22
CA GLU A 56 2.47 24.87 15.96
C GLU A 56 3.40 26.08 16.04
N GLY A 57 4.33 26.22 15.07
CA GLY A 57 5.21 27.38 15.04
C GLY A 57 6.62 27.06 14.55
N THR A 58 7.61 27.74 15.13
CA THR A 58 9.03 27.51 14.82
C THR A 58 9.73 27.02 16.07
N ALA A 59 10.51 25.95 15.93
CA ALA A 59 11.37 25.44 16.99
C ALA A 59 12.82 25.37 16.49
N THR A 60 13.79 25.60 17.37
CA THR A 60 15.20 25.35 17.07
C THR A 60 15.53 23.92 17.49
N VAL A 61 15.95 23.10 16.53
CA VAL A 61 16.33 21.71 16.77
C VAL A 61 17.84 21.59 16.62
N THR A 62 18.50 21.11 17.66
CA THR A 62 19.90 20.68 17.64
C THR A 62 19.95 19.16 17.66
N LEU A 63 20.60 18.55 16.69
CA LEU A 63 20.81 17.10 16.61
C LEU A 63 22.29 16.78 16.78
N ARG A 64 22.61 15.83 17.65
CA ARG A 64 23.96 15.31 17.86
C ARG A 64 24.00 13.80 17.67
N LEU A 65 25.00 13.32 16.95
CA LEU A 65 25.27 11.88 16.77
C LEU A 65 26.48 11.48 17.60
N PHE A 66 26.42 10.31 18.23
CA PHE A 66 27.47 9.78 19.12
C PHE A 66 27.82 8.34 18.79
N ALA A 67 29.04 7.93 19.11
CA ALA A 67 29.47 6.53 18.95
C ALA A 67 28.84 5.61 20.01
N THR A 68 28.55 6.13 21.20
CA THR A 68 28.11 5.36 22.36
C THR A 68 26.96 6.06 23.08
N ALA A 69 26.25 5.32 23.94
CA ALA A 69 25.19 5.86 24.77
C ALA A 69 25.66 6.87 25.85
N THR A 70 26.97 6.91 26.13
CA THR A 70 27.57 7.82 27.11
C THR A 70 27.68 9.26 26.60
N MET A 71 27.46 9.48 25.30
CA MET A 71 27.47 10.80 24.65
C MET A 71 28.80 11.56 24.81
N GLU A 72 29.91 10.84 24.90
CA GLU A 72 31.25 11.44 24.89
C GLU A 72 31.62 11.75 23.44
N ASP A 73 31.89 13.04 23.16
CA ASP A 73 32.27 13.62 21.87
C ASP A 73 31.29 13.34 20.69
N PRO A 74 30.55 14.35 20.21
CA PRO A 74 29.67 14.15 19.07
C PRO A 74 30.47 13.84 17.80
N LEU A 75 30.09 12.76 17.12
CA LEU A 75 30.55 12.40 15.77
C LEU A 75 30.11 13.44 14.74
N CYS A 76 28.93 14.03 14.94
CA CYS A 76 28.45 15.17 14.19
C CYS A 76 27.44 15.96 15.03
N GLU A 77 27.29 17.24 14.72
CA GLU A 77 26.27 18.13 15.28
C GLU A 77 25.69 19.02 14.17
N THR A 78 24.37 19.21 14.20
CA THR A 78 23.68 20.17 13.34
C THR A 78 22.59 20.89 14.13
N GLN A 79 22.31 22.14 13.77
CA GLN A 79 21.29 22.95 14.40
C GLN A 79 20.56 23.78 13.34
N SER A 80 19.23 23.78 13.37
CA SER A 80 18.41 24.65 12.51
C SER A 80 17.11 25.02 13.19
N ALA A 81 16.60 26.21 12.85
CA ALA A 81 15.19 26.51 13.04
C ALA A 81 14.37 25.69 12.04
N VAL A 82 13.30 25.04 12.51
CA VAL A 82 12.38 24.23 11.70
C VAL A 82 10.95 24.69 11.96
N THR A 83 10.14 24.69 10.91
CA THR A 83 8.69 24.87 11.04
C THR A 83 8.07 23.58 11.54
N VAL A 84 7.23 23.71 12.56
CA VAL A 84 6.43 22.62 13.13
C VAL A 84 4.98 22.84 12.73
N SER A 85 4.36 21.83 12.11
CA SER A 85 2.95 21.85 11.72
C SER A 85 2.27 20.55 12.12
N ALA A 86 1.10 20.66 12.76
CA ALA A 86 0.40 19.58 13.44
C ALA A 86 1.32 18.77 14.35
N GLY A 87 2.20 19.45 15.09
CA GLY A 87 3.24 18.86 15.92
C GLY A 87 4.37 18.21 15.14
N ARG A 88 4.37 18.14 13.81
CA ARG A 88 5.40 17.44 13.03
C ARG A 88 6.46 18.41 12.52
N PHE A 89 7.72 17.99 12.57
CA PHE A 89 8.83 18.73 11.98
C PHE A 89 9.78 17.82 11.20
N SER A 90 10.61 18.44 10.36
CA SER A 90 11.66 17.78 9.59
C SER A 90 12.91 18.67 9.60
N LEU A 91 14.05 18.08 9.99
CA LEU A 91 15.37 18.71 9.99
C LEU A 91 16.24 18.00 8.96
N GLU A 92 16.72 18.72 7.95
CA GLU A 92 17.68 18.17 6.99
C GLU A 92 19.06 18.02 7.64
N LEU A 93 19.70 16.87 7.42
CA LEU A 93 21.04 16.61 7.90
C LEU A 93 22.07 17.04 6.85
N PRO A 94 23.12 17.78 7.26
CA PRO A 94 24.27 18.05 6.40
C PRO A 94 24.94 16.75 5.94
N ASP A 95 25.65 16.80 4.81
CA ASP A 95 26.36 15.64 4.23
C ASP A 95 27.26 14.94 5.26
N ALA A 96 28.00 15.72 6.06
CA ALA A 96 28.88 15.19 7.11
C ALA A 96 28.12 14.31 8.13
N CYS A 97 26.92 14.72 8.56
CA CYS A 97 26.09 13.91 9.46
C CYS A 97 25.47 12.71 8.73
N THR A 98 25.08 12.90 7.47
CA THR A 98 24.55 11.81 6.63
C THR A 98 25.60 10.69 6.46
N ASP A 99 26.87 11.04 6.25
CA ASP A 99 27.97 10.08 6.12
C ASP A 99 28.25 9.34 7.44
N VAL A 100 28.13 10.00 8.59
CA VAL A 100 28.19 9.33 9.90
C VAL A 100 27.09 8.28 10.03
N VAL A 101 25.84 8.61 9.69
CA VAL A 101 24.73 7.64 9.76
C VAL A 101 24.95 6.46 8.82
N ARG A 102 25.46 6.70 7.59
CA ARG A 102 25.74 5.64 6.61
C ARG A 102 26.85 4.69 7.07
N THR A 103 27.91 5.23 7.67
CA THR A 103 29.09 4.44 8.06
C THR A 103 28.98 3.83 9.46
N ARG A 104 28.03 4.30 10.28
CA ARG A 104 27.81 3.83 11.66
C ARG A 104 26.31 3.59 11.94
N PRO A 105 25.76 2.46 11.46
CA PRO A 105 24.35 2.14 11.63
C PRO A 105 23.95 1.87 13.09
N ASP A 106 24.91 1.85 14.03
CA ASP A 106 24.73 1.66 15.46
C ASP A 106 24.98 2.93 16.29
N ALA A 107 25.19 4.09 15.64
CA ALA A 107 25.35 5.37 16.32
C ALA A 107 24.13 5.75 17.15
N TRP A 108 24.34 6.61 18.14
CA TRP A 108 23.30 7.16 19.01
C TRP A 108 22.95 8.57 18.56
N VAL A 109 21.67 8.92 18.63
CA VAL A 109 21.16 10.25 18.30
C VAL A 109 20.54 10.89 19.54
N VAL A 110 20.82 12.17 19.71
CA VAL A 110 20.26 13.02 20.76
C VAL A 110 19.71 14.28 20.10
N ALA A 111 18.45 14.59 20.39
CA ALA A 111 17.82 15.82 19.97
C ALA A 111 17.68 16.76 21.17
N THR A 112 17.96 18.04 20.96
CA THR A 112 17.58 19.13 21.85
C THR A 112 16.66 20.05 21.07
N VAL A 113 15.48 20.35 21.63
CA VAL A 113 14.49 21.22 20.97
C VAL A 113 14.20 22.42 21.85
N ASP A 114 14.28 23.62 21.27
CA ASP A 114 13.88 24.87 21.90
C ASP A 114 12.70 25.47 21.13
N ALA A 115 11.52 25.45 21.77
CA ALA A 115 10.27 25.95 21.22
C ALA A 115 9.84 27.29 21.84
N GLY A 116 10.76 28.00 22.51
CA GLY A 116 10.50 29.27 23.20
C GLY A 116 10.45 29.16 24.73
N ASP A 117 10.34 27.95 25.28
CA ASP A 117 10.40 27.67 26.72
C ASP A 117 11.79 27.21 27.19
N GLY A 118 12.79 27.34 26.33
CA GLY A 118 14.16 26.91 26.56
C GLY A 118 14.46 25.52 26.00
N PRO A 119 15.75 25.11 26.00
CA PRO A 119 16.18 23.87 25.37
C PRO A 119 15.78 22.64 26.19
N GLN A 120 14.99 21.76 25.57
CA GLN A 120 14.60 20.46 26.13
C GLN A 120 15.44 19.34 25.53
N LEU A 121 16.16 18.60 26.37
CA LEU A 121 16.97 17.45 25.97
C LEU A 121 16.13 16.18 25.93
N PHE A 122 16.13 15.48 24.79
CA PHE A 122 15.47 14.18 24.66
C PHE A 122 16.43 13.03 24.99
N PRO A 123 15.93 11.91 25.56
CA PRO A 123 16.76 10.76 25.88
C PRO A 123 17.48 10.21 24.64
N PRO A 124 18.76 9.80 24.76
CA PRO A 124 19.51 9.22 23.67
C PRO A 124 18.80 8.01 23.07
N GLN A 125 18.69 7.97 21.75
CA GLN A 125 18.13 6.85 21.01
C GLN A 125 19.23 6.20 20.18
N ARG A 126 19.29 4.86 20.17
CA ARG A 126 20.14 4.17 19.22
C ARG A 126 19.51 4.25 17.84
N LEU A 127 20.29 4.55 16.80
CA LEU A 127 19.83 4.36 15.43
C LEU A 127 19.65 2.85 15.22
N HIS A 128 18.41 2.39 15.17
CA HIS A 128 18.08 1.01 14.81
C HIS A 128 18.10 0.86 13.29
N ALA A 129 18.24 -0.39 12.79
CA ALA A 129 18.51 -0.84 11.41
C ALA A 129 17.62 -0.30 10.25
N VAL A 130 16.82 0.73 10.48
CA VAL A 130 16.13 1.53 9.47
C VAL A 130 17.04 2.42 8.59
N PRO A 131 18.39 2.51 8.69
CA PRO A 131 19.18 3.17 7.64
C PRO A 131 19.20 2.37 6.34
N TYR A 132 18.72 1.11 6.31
CA TYR A 132 18.60 0.36 5.06
C TYR A 132 17.62 0.99 4.06
N ALA A 133 16.64 1.78 4.52
CA ALA A 133 15.80 2.59 3.64
C ALA A 133 16.52 3.86 3.14
N VAL A 134 17.48 4.39 3.91
CA VAL A 134 18.27 5.58 3.58
C VAL A 134 19.39 5.27 2.59
N SER A 135 19.93 4.05 2.62
CA SER A 135 21.01 3.59 1.74
C SER A 135 20.55 2.69 0.59
N ALA A 136 19.25 2.60 0.29
CA ALA A 136 18.80 2.13 -1.01
C ALA A 136 19.08 3.18 -2.13
N ALA A 137 20.19 3.92 -2.03
CA ALA A 137 20.68 4.78 -3.11
C ALA A 137 20.93 3.98 -4.40
N ASN A 138 21.15 2.66 -4.29
CA ASN A 138 21.22 1.75 -5.43
C ASN A 138 19.85 1.19 -5.88
N GLY A 139 18.76 1.64 -5.26
CA GLY A 139 17.40 1.19 -5.53
C GLY A 139 17.19 -0.31 -5.29
N VAL A 140 16.14 -0.84 -5.92
CA VAL A 140 15.99 -2.29 -6.11
C VAL A 140 17.11 -2.74 -7.06
N PRO A 141 17.92 -3.76 -6.72
CA PRO A 141 18.95 -4.28 -7.60
C PRO A 141 18.39 -4.73 -8.95
N ILE A 142 19.18 -4.65 -10.02
CA ILE A 142 18.80 -5.20 -11.34
C ILE A 142 18.47 -6.70 -11.18
N GLY A 143 17.32 -7.12 -11.72
CA GLY A 143 16.74 -8.45 -11.52
C GLY A 143 15.76 -8.53 -10.35
N GLY A 144 15.65 -7.50 -9.52
CA GLY A 144 14.66 -7.43 -8.45
C GLY A 144 13.24 -7.29 -8.99
N ILE A 145 12.29 -7.91 -8.29
CA ILE A 145 10.87 -7.92 -8.63
C ILE A 145 10.11 -7.34 -7.44
N VAL A 146 9.26 -6.35 -7.70
CA VAL A 146 8.42 -5.71 -6.67
C VAL A 146 6.94 -5.77 -7.07
N PRO A 147 6.03 -6.10 -6.14
CA PRO A 147 4.61 -5.90 -6.36
C PRO A 147 4.30 -4.40 -6.38
N SER A 148 3.37 -4.00 -7.24
CA SER A 148 2.94 -2.62 -7.41
C SER A 148 1.43 -2.56 -7.60
N PHE A 149 0.83 -1.47 -7.13
CA PHE A 149 -0.59 -1.15 -7.34
C PHE A 149 -0.80 -0.12 -8.46
N LEU A 150 0.28 0.28 -9.14
CA LEU A 150 0.20 1.16 -10.31
C LEU A 150 -0.56 0.47 -11.44
N ASP A 151 -1.34 1.23 -12.19
CA ASP A 151 -1.92 0.79 -13.46
C ASP A 151 -0.95 1.14 -14.59
N PRO A 152 -0.23 0.19 -15.21
CA PRO A 152 0.73 0.49 -16.26
C PRO A 152 0.12 1.15 -17.51
N ALA A 153 -1.20 1.10 -17.66
CA ALA A 153 -1.90 1.75 -18.77
C ALA A 153 -2.08 3.27 -18.55
N THR A 154 -2.07 3.73 -17.29
CA THR A 154 -2.38 5.12 -16.93
C THR A 154 -1.29 5.80 -16.08
N ASP A 155 -0.50 5.02 -15.35
CA ASP A 155 0.58 5.50 -14.49
C ASP A 155 1.95 5.29 -15.14
N PRO A 156 2.84 6.31 -15.13
CA PRO A 156 4.21 6.13 -15.60
C PRO A 156 5.00 5.17 -14.69
N LEU A 157 5.71 4.22 -15.28
CA LEU A 157 6.56 3.30 -14.53
C LEU A 157 7.78 4.01 -13.94
N PRO A 158 8.23 3.65 -12.73
CA PRO A 158 9.48 4.17 -12.18
C PRO A 158 10.69 3.90 -13.10
N PRO A 159 11.65 4.84 -13.23
CA PRO A 159 12.82 4.64 -14.07
C PRO A 159 13.59 3.34 -13.74
N GLY A 160 13.93 2.58 -14.78
CA GLY A 160 14.63 1.30 -14.64
C GLY A 160 13.72 0.09 -14.39
N PHE A 161 12.40 0.28 -14.33
CA PHE A 161 11.42 -0.80 -14.22
C PHE A 161 10.63 -0.99 -15.52
N GLU A 162 10.26 -2.24 -15.78
CA GLU A 162 9.32 -2.66 -16.82
C GLU A 162 8.28 -3.62 -16.18
N VAL A 163 7.10 -3.79 -16.79
CA VAL A 163 6.12 -4.79 -16.31
C VAL A 163 6.67 -6.20 -16.57
N CYS A 164 6.55 -7.10 -15.60
CA CYS A 164 6.92 -8.51 -15.76
C CYS A 164 5.85 -9.26 -16.58
N ASP A 165 5.86 -9.08 -17.90
CA ASP A 165 4.84 -9.56 -18.86
C ASP A 165 5.37 -10.57 -19.89
N GLY A 166 6.57 -11.11 -19.69
CA GLY A 166 7.18 -12.05 -20.64
C GLY A 166 7.88 -11.41 -21.84
N THR A 167 7.70 -10.11 -22.08
CA THR A 167 8.28 -9.45 -23.27
C THR A 167 9.79 -9.22 -23.13
N PRO A 168 10.54 -9.07 -24.23
CA PRO A 168 11.98 -8.77 -24.20
C PRO A 168 12.31 -7.48 -23.45
N ILE A 169 13.44 -7.45 -22.76
CA ILE A 169 14.00 -6.27 -22.10
C ILE A 169 14.64 -5.38 -23.17
N THR A 170 14.27 -4.11 -23.17
CA THR A 170 14.66 -3.18 -24.25
C THR A 170 15.95 -2.41 -23.97
N LYS A 171 16.36 -2.29 -22.69
CA LYS A 171 17.50 -1.47 -22.27
C LYS A 171 18.27 -2.08 -21.11
N GLY A 172 19.56 -1.74 -21.03
CA GLY A 172 20.44 -2.06 -19.91
C GLY A 172 21.17 -3.39 -20.02
N PRO A 173 21.79 -3.87 -18.91
CA PRO A 173 22.66 -5.04 -18.93
C PRO A 173 21.91 -6.35 -19.21
N LEU A 174 20.58 -6.35 -19.11
CA LEU A 174 19.72 -7.50 -19.44
C LEU A 174 19.01 -7.38 -20.79
N ALA A 175 19.33 -6.36 -21.60
CA ALA A 175 18.68 -6.14 -22.90
C ALA A 175 18.77 -7.37 -23.81
N GLY A 176 17.65 -7.69 -24.48
CA GLY A 176 17.52 -8.86 -25.34
C GLY A 176 17.14 -10.17 -24.62
N ARG A 177 17.12 -10.19 -23.28
CA ARG A 177 16.53 -11.31 -22.51
C ARG A 177 15.03 -11.06 -22.31
N ASN A 178 14.24 -12.12 -22.14
CA ASN A 178 12.82 -11.96 -21.78
C ASN A 178 12.67 -11.71 -20.28
N LYS A 179 11.74 -10.83 -19.93
CA LYS A 179 11.23 -10.71 -18.56
C LYS A 179 10.48 -12.00 -18.18
N PRO A 180 10.36 -12.35 -16.89
CA PRO A 180 9.35 -13.31 -16.49
C PRO A 180 7.95 -12.76 -16.79
N ASP A 181 7.00 -13.64 -17.14
CA ASP A 181 5.58 -13.31 -17.18
C ASP A 181 4.95 -13.69 -15.84
N LEU A 182 4.58 -12.68 -15.05
CA LEU A 182 3.99 -12.84 -13.72
C LEU A 182 2.53 -12.40 -13.66
N GLN A 183 1.89 -12.13 -14.80
CA GLN A 183 0.50 -11.70 -14.83
C GLN A 183 -0.42 -12.84 -14.37
N GLY A 184 -1.19 -12.58 -13.31
CA GLY A 184 -2.07 -13.60 -12.71
C GLY A 184 -1.35 -14.76 -12.02
N ARG A 185 -0.05 -14.62 -11.72
CA ARG A 185 0.75 -15.66 -11.07
C ARG A 185 1.08 -15.33 -9.61
N PHE A 186 1.24 -16.36 -8.79
CA PHE A 186 1.81 -16.25 -7.45
C PHE A 186 3.32 -16.48 -7.47
N LEU A 187 4.03 -15.85 -6.55
CA LEU A 187 5.46 -16.07 -6.33
C LEU A 187 5.69 -17.08 -5.20
N ARG A 188 6.67 -17.97 -5.38
CA ARG A 188 7.15 -18.89 -4.35
C ARG A 188 8.68 -18.88 -4.37
N GLY A 189 9.29 -18.97 -3.19
CA GLY A 189 10.74 -19.19 -3.09
C GLY A 189 11.15 -20.58 -3.61
N VAL A 190 12.35 -20.66 -4.17
CA VAL A 190 13.02 -21.94 -4.43
C VAL A 190 13.30 -22.66 -3.10
N THR A 191 13.24 -23.99 -3.10
CA THR A 191 13.35 -24.80 -1.87
C THR A 191 14.79 -25.03 -1.40
N ASP A 192 15.77 -24.80 -2.27
CA ASP A 192 17.19 -24.85 -2.00
C ASP A 192 17.93 -23.77 -2.82
N GLY A 193 19.19 -23.51 -2.47
CA GLY A 193 20.02 -22.53 -3.18
C GLY A 193 20.44 -22.98 -4.59
N GLU A 194 20.38 -24.28 -4.88
CA GLU A 194 20.77 -24.85 -6.19
C GLU A 194 19.69 -24.61 -7.26
N GLY A 195 18.43 -24.42 -6.86
CA GLY A 195 17.35 -24.02 -7.74
C GLY A 195 17.45 -22.58 -8.26
N VAL A 196 18.35 -21.74 -7.73
CA VAL A 196 18.55 -20.36 -8.21
C VAL A 196 19.04 -20.36 -9.65
N GLY A 197 18.31 -19.68 -10.54
CA GLY A 197 18.64 -19.58 -11.97
C GLY A 197 18.08 -20.72 -12.81
N THR A 198 17.46 -21.73 -12.20
CA THR A 198 16.61 -22.67 -12.95
C THR A 198 15.35 -21.94 -13.41
N THR A 199 15.03 -22.04 -14.70
CA THR A 199 13.76 -21.58 -15.25
C THR A 199 12.72 -22.67 -15.12
N GLY A 200 11.45 -22.32 -14.97
CA GLY A 200 10.36 -23.29 -14.87
C GLY A 200 9.78 -23.39 -13.47
N GLY A 201 9.44 -22.23 -12.88
CA GLY A 201 8.37 -22.23 -11.89
C GLY A 201 7.18 -23.02 -12.44
N ALA A 202 6.49 -23.78 -11.61
CA ALA A 202 5.42 -24.62 -12.10
C ALA A 202 4.28 -23.74 -12.65
N ASP A 203 3.88 -23.93 -13.91
CA ASP A 203 2.69 -23.27 -14.50
C ASP A 203 1.43 -23.55 -13.66
N THR A 204 1.46 -24.65 -12.92
CA THR A 204 0.48 -25.01 -11.92
C THR A 204 1.19 -25.42 -10.63
N ALA A 205 0.95 -24.72 -9.53
CA ALA A 205 1.23 -25.26 -8.22
C ALA A 205 0.02 -26.09 -7.80
N THR A 206 0.19 -27.40 -7.62
CA THR A 206 -0.85 -28.21 -6.99
C THR A 206 -0.95 -27.79 -5.53
N THR A 207 -1.92 -26.94 -5.22
CA THR A 207 -2.32 -26.73 -3.85
C THR A 207 -3.04 -28.01 -3.41
N SER A 208 -2.36 -28.90 -2.69
CA SER A 208 -3.09 -29.93 -1.97
C SER A 208 -3.85 -29.22 -0.87
N ARG A 209 -5.15 -29.00 -1.08
CA ARG A 209 -6.03 -28.65 0.02
C ARG A 209 -5.98 -29.85 0.96
N GLU A 210 -5.41 -29.67 2.13
CA GLU A 210 -5.40 -30.74 3.13
C GLU A 210 -6.83 -31.25 3.30
N SER A 211 -6.98 -32.57 3.38
CA SER A 211 -8.27 -33.18 3.61
C SER A 211 -8.86 -32.57 4.89
N HIS A 212 -10.00 -31.91 4.75
CA HIS A 212 -10.75 -31.34 5.86
C HIS A 212 -12.23 -31.66 5.64
N THR A 213 -12.98 -31.66 6.73
CA THR A 213 -14.42 -31.95 6.68
C THR A 213 -15.20 -30.65 6.78
N HIS A 214 -16.14 -30.46 5.85
CA HIS A 214 -17.19 -29.47 6.00
C HIS A 214 -18.31 -30.10 6.83
N ARG A 215 -18.90 -29.32 7.75
CA ARG A 215 -20.12 -29.70 8.45
C ARG A 215 -21.22 -28.76 8.00
N TRP A 216 -22.21 -29.32 7.34
CA TRP A 216 -23.43 -28.59 7.00
C TRP A 216 -24.42 -28.78 8.14
N GLY A 217 -25.04 -27.70 8.58
CA GLY A 217 -26.23 -27.79 9.43
C GLY A 217 -27.41 -28.21 8.57
N ALA A 218 -28.21 -29.15 9.06
CA ALA A 218 -29.46 -29.52 8.42
C ALA A 218 -30.60 -28.75 9.09
N PHE A 219 -31.54 -28.25 8.28
CA PHE A 219 -32.83 -27.82 8.81
C PHE A 219 -33.67 -29.06 9.04
N ALA A 220 -34.01 -29.32 10.30
CA ALA A 220 -34.89 -30.43 10.68
C ALA A 220 -36.23 -29.86 11.15
N VAL A 221 -37.31 -30.47 10.68
CA VAL A 221 -38.66 -30.19 11.19
C VAL A 221 -39.01 -31.28 12.18
N ASP A 222 -39.32 -30.92 13.43
CA ASP A 222 -39.77 -31.91 14.40
C ASP A 222 -41.22 -32.35 14.16
N ALA A 223 -41.69 -33.34 14.92
CA ALA A 223 -43.06 -33.85 14.82
C ALA A 223 -44.15 -32.80 15.14
N SER A 224 -43.77 -31.65 15.71
CA SER A 224 -44.66 -30.51 15.97
C SER A 224 -44.62 -29.43 14.88
N GLY A 225 -43.82 -29.62 13.84
CA GLY A 225 -43.72 -28.70 12.71
C GLY A 225 -42.71 -27.55 12.91
N ILE A 226 -41.91 -27.55 13.98
CA ILE A 226 -40.93 -26.51 14.23
C ILE A 226 -39.63 -26.84 13.49
N THR A 227 -39.11 -25.87 12.73
CA THR A 227 -37.84 -25.99 12.02
C THR A 227 -36.69 -25.52 12.91
N TYR A 228 -35.63 -26.33 13.03
CA TYR A 228 -34.41 -25.96 13.76
C TYR A 228 -33.17 -26.20 12.91
N LEU A 229 -32.08 -25.49 13.22
CA LEU A 229 -30.75 -25.79 12.69
C LEU A 229 -30.04 -26.75 13.64
N ASP A 230 -29.83 -27.99 13.18
CA ASP A 230 -29.00 -28.95 13.91
C ASP A 230 -27.53 -28.75 13.54
N ALA A 231 -26.73 -28.28 14.51
CA ALA A 231 -25.28 -28.17 14.35
C ALA A 231 -24.61 -29.43 14.90
N TYR A 232 -23.98 -30.21 14.02
CA TYR A 232 -23.23 -31.38 14.42
C TYR A 232 -21.84 -30.94 14.92
N LEU A 233 -21.38 -31.46 16.07
CA LEU A 233 -20.02 -31.25 16.62
C LEU A 233 -19.05 -32.38 16.27
N GLN A 234 -17.73 -32.11 16.21
CA GLN A 234 -16.68 -33.04 15.76
C GLN A 234 -16.75 -34.44 16.39
N ASN A 235 -17.24 -34.53 17.63
CA ASN A 235 -17.43 -35.77 18.40
C ASN A 235 -18.75 -36.52 18.11
N GLY A 236 -19.52 -36.12 17.08
CA GLY A 236 -20.81 -36.72 16.74
C GLY A 236 -21.99 -36.22 17.57
N THR A 237 -21.77 -35.29 18.51
CA THR A 237 -22.86 -34.70 19.29
C THR A 237 -23.66 -33.71 18.45
N VAL A 238 -24.98 -33.81 18.45
CA VAL A 238 -25.86 -32.80 17.86
C VAL A 238 -26.14 -31.72 18.91
N ARG A 239 -25.83 -30.46 18.59
CA ARG A 239 -26.35 -29.32 19.34
C ARG A 239 -27.48 -28.70 18.54
N ARG A 240 -28.69 -28.83 19.08
CA ARG A 240 -29.86 -28.11 18.59
C ARG A 240 -29.78 -26.67 19.07
N LEU A 241 -29.59 -25.73 18.15
CA LEU A 241 -29.67 -24.32 18.46
C LEU A 241 -31.15 -23.93 18.38
N LEU A 242 -31.77 -23.76 19.55
CA LEU A 242 -33.14 -23.28 19.67
C LEU A 242 -33.15 -21.76 19.47
N GLU A 243 -33.49 -21.32 18.27
CA GLU A 243 -33.71 -19.90 17.97
C GLU A 243 -35.19 -19.57 18.18
N ASN A 244 -35.52 -19.05 19.36
CA ASN A 244 -36.89 -18.65 19.71
C ASN A 244 -37.10 -17.13 19.60
N GLN A 245 -36.46 -16.46 18.63
CA GLN A 245 -36.77 -15.07 18.29
C GLN A 245 -36.79 -14.86 16.76
N TRP A 246 -37.85 -15.35 16.13
CA TRP A 246 -38.21 -15.02 14.76
C TRP A 246 -39.16 -13.82 14.75
N VAL A 247 -38.71 -12.67 14.24
CA VAL A 247 -39.61 -11.54 13.94
C VAL A 247 -40.13 -11.74 12.53
N ALA A 248 -41.38 -12.16 12.40
CA ALA A 248 -42.06 -12.26 11.11
C ALA A 248 -42.40 -10.86 10.59
N ALA A 249 -41.71 -10.43 9.53
CA ALA A 249 -42.20 -9.36 8.66
C ALA A 249 -41.75 -9.65 7.21
N GLY A 250 -42.63 -10.30 6.45
CA GLY A 250 -42.64 -10.29 4.98
C GLY A 250 -41.37 -10.75 4.25
N GLY A 251 -41.29 -12.04 3.93
CA GLY A 251 -40.68 -12.52 2.68
C GLY A 251 -39.17 -12.74 2.61
N ASP A 252 -38.35 -12.19 3.50
CA ASP A 252 -36.90 -12.41 3.52
C ASP A 252 -36.45 -13.10 4.81
N TYR A 253 -35.82 -14.27 4.67
CA TYR A 253 -35.21 -14.99 5.79
C TYR A 253 -33.76 -14.55 5.95
N ARG A 254 -33.40 -13.99 7.12
CA ARG A 254 -32.02 -13.64 7.46
C ARG A 254 -31.56 -14.47 8.64
N ALA A 255 -30.54 -15.29 8.45
CA ALA A 255 -29.87 -15.99 9.54
C ALA A 255 -28.69 -15.14 10.05
N PHE A 256 -28.66 -14.84 11.35
CA PHE A 256 -27.55 -14.11 11.96
C PHE A 256 -26.54 -15.12 12.54
N VAL A 257 -25.40 -15.29 11.87
CA VAL A 257 -24.30 -16.07 12.44
C VAL A 257 -23.46 -15.16 13.34
N HIS A 258 -23.70 -15.23 14.65
CA HIS A 258 -22.81 -14.61 15.64
C HIS A 258 -21.54 -15.46 15.79
N THR A 259 -20.47 -15.08 15.10
CA THR A 259 -19.13 -15.60 15.42
C THR A 259 -18.65 -14.88 16.67
N GLY A 260 -18.60 -15.57 17.82
CA GLY A 260 -18.17 -15.02 19.11
C GLY A 260 -16.67 -14.70 19.21
N LEU A 261 -16.05 -14.16 18.15
CA LEU A 261 -14.67 -13.68 18.18
C LEU A 261 -14.66 -12.21 18.63
N PRO A 262 -14.00 -11.86 19.75
CA PRO A 262 -13.89 -10.48 20.19
C PRO A 262 -13.18 -9.64 19.13
N GLY A 263 -13.84 -8.57 18.65
CA GLY A 263 -13.26 -7.60 17.70
C GLY A 263 -13.63 -7.79 16.23
N PHE A 264 -14.42 -8.80 15.88
CA PHE A 264 -14.93 -8.96 14.51
C PHE A 264 -16.38 -8.45 14.42
N GLN A 265 -16.58 -7.32 13.73
CA GLN A 265 -17.91 -6.84 13.32
C GLN A 265 -18.23 -7.49 11.96
N PRO A 266 -19.11 -8.51 11.88
CA PRO A 266 -19.49 -9.02 10.58
C PRO A 266 -20.27 -7.93 9.83
N THR A 267 -19.79 -7.56 8.64
CA THR A 267 -20.63 -6.89 7.65
C THR A 267 -21.78 -7.84 7.33
N VAL A 268 -23.02 -7.39 7.52
CA VAL A 268 -24.23 -8.16 7.20
C VAL A 268 -24.21 -8.47 5.71
N GLY A 269 -23.84 -9.70 5.35
CA GLY A 269 -24.07 -10.24 4.02
C GLY A 269 -25.45 -10.87 3.99
N ASP A 270 -26.30 -10.43 3.07
CA ASP A 270 -27.57 -11.11 2.82
C ASP A 270 -27.29 -12.52 2.28
N LEU A 271 -27.76 -13.53 3.00
CA LEU A 271 -27.61 -14.93 2.63
C LEU A 271 -28.84 -15.34 1.82
N TYR A 272 -28.75 -15.22 0.50
CA TYR A 272 -29.85 -15.62 -0.39
C TYR A 272 -29.92 -17.13 -0.51
N TYR A 273 -31.03 -17.72 -0.09
CA TYR A 273 -31.35 -19.12 -0.36
C TYR A 273 -32.17 -19.18 -1.66
N THR A 274 -31.60 -19.76 -2.71
CA THR A 274 -32.36 -20.15 -3.91
C THR A 274 -32.72 -21.62 -3.78
N GLN A 275 -34.02 -21.94 -3.82
CA GLN A 275 -34.45 -23.33 -3.94
C GLN A 275 -33.94 -23.90 -5.26
N PRO A 276 -33.23 -25.03 -5.27
CA PRO A 276 -32.87 -25.68 -6.52
C PRO A 276 -34.12 -26.25 -7.17
N GLU A 277 -34.32 -25.96 -8.45
CA GLU A 277 -35.22 -26.75 -9.31
C GLU A 277 -34.62 -28.16 -9.42
N GLU A 278 -35.41 -29.19 -9.12
CA GLU A 278 -34.97 -30.58 -9.18
C GLU A 278 -34.55 -30.96 -10.61
N VAL A 279 -33.24 -31.01 -10.87
CA VAL A 279 -32.70 -31.64 -12.07
C VAL A 279 -31.65 -32.68 -11.65
N GLY A 280 -32.09 -33.93 -11.55
CA GLY A 280 -31.26 -35.12 -11.78
C GLY A 280 -29.91 -35.25 -11.06
N GLY A 281 -29.92 -35.43 -9.73
CA GLY A 281 -29.04 -36.42 -9.11
C GLY A 281 -27.74 -35.98 -8.42
N GLU A 282 -27.28 -34.73 -8.52
CA GLU A 282 -26.16 -34.25 -7.70
C GLU A 282 -26.45 -32.85 -7.15
N GLN A 283 -26.65 -32.75 -5.82
CA GLN A 283 -26.88 -31.48 -5.14
C GLN A 283 -25.54 -30.81 -4.81
N GLY A 284 -25.04 -30.00 -5.73
CA GLY A 284 -23.90 -29.11 -5.48
C GLY A 284 -24.37 -27.76 -4.92
N HIS A 285 -24.14 -27.50 -3.63
CA HIS A 285 -24.30 -26.16 -3.05
C HIS A 285 -22.99 -25.37 -3.23
N ALA A 286 -23.01 -24.34 -4.07
CA ALA A 286 -21.89 -23.42 -4.21
C ALA A 286 -22.22 -22.08 -3.54
N HIS A 287 -21.58 -21.77 -2.43
CA HIS A 287 -21.57 -20.42 -1.86
C HIS A 287 -20.41 -19.65 -2.45
N THR A 288 -20.71 -18.65 -3.28
CA THR A 288 -19.70 -17.72 -3.81
C THR A 288 -19.70 -16.49 -2.91
N VAL A 289 -18.80 -16.44 -1.94
CA VAL A 289 -18.56 -15.21 -1.18
C VAL A 289 -17.53 -14.41 -1.98
N ASP A 290 -18.00 -13.39 -2.70
CA ASP A 290 -17.14 -12.49 -3.46
C ASP A 290 -16.51 -11.46 -2.52
N VAL A 291 -15.45 -11.87 -1.81
CA VAL A 291 -14.60 -11.00 -0.98
C VAL A 291 -13.49 -10.37 -1.82
N ARG A 292 -13.82 -9.89 -3.04
CA ARG A 292 -12.88 -9.05 -3.78
C ARG A 292 -12.86 -7.66 -3.13
N PRO A 293 -11.79 -7.26 -2.43
CA PRO A 293 -11.63 -5.85 -2.11
C PRO A 293 -11.66 -5.04 -3.42
N ALA A 294 -12.26 -3.86 -3.39
CA ALA A 294 -12.43 -2.97 -4.54
C ALA A 294 -11.12 -2.39 -5.11
N TYR A 295 -9.96 -2.97 -4.76
CA TYR A 295 -8.65 -2.43 -5.07
C TYR A 295 -7.90 -3.32 -6.07
N THR A 296 -7.70 -2.72 -7.24
CA THR A 296 -6.52 -2.74 -8.13
C THR A 296 -5.73 -4.05 -8.20
N GLN A 297 -5.72 -4.63 -9.41
CA GLN A 297 -4.85 -5.74 -9.77
C GLN A 297 -3.41 -5.42 -9.37
N VAL A 298 -2.78 -6.30 -8.58
CA VAL A 298 -1.35 -6.19 -8.28
C VAL A 298 -0.59 -6.57 -9.55
N VAL A 299 0.24 -5.65 -10.04
CA VAL A 299 1.18 -5.91 -11.13
C VAL A 299 2.58 -6.08 -10.56
N PHE A 300 3.39 -6.93 -11.19
CA PHE A 300 4.80 -7.09 -10.82
C PHE A 300 5.67 -6.25 -11.73
N LEU A 301 6.54 -5.43 -11.13
CA LEU A 301 7.53 -4.64 -11.84
C LEU A 301 8.92 -5.29 -11.73
N CYS A 302 9.58 -5.43 -12.86
CA CYS A 302 10.91 -6.02 -13.02
C CYS A 302 11.93 -4.90 -13.13
N ARG A 303 12.90 -4.83 -12.21
CA ARG A 303 14.04 -3.91 -12.33
C ARG A 303 14.99 -4.43 -13.40
N VAL A 304 15.17 -3.67 -14.48
CA VAL A 304 15.93 -4.10 -15.65
C VAL A 304 17.20 -3.28 -15.91
N TYR A 305 17.29 -2.03 -15.41
CA TYR A 305 18.48 -1.18 -15.56
C TYR A 305 18.55 -0.01 -14.57
#